data_AF-D7MXT7-F1
#
_entry.id   AF-D7MXT7-F1
#
_cell.length_a   1.000
_cell.length_b   1.000
_cell.length_c   1.000
_cell.angle_alpha   90.00
_cell.angle_beta   90.00
_cell.angle_gamma   90.00
#
_symmetry.space_group_name_H-M   'P 1'
#
loop_
_entity.id
_entity.type
_entity.pdbx_description
1 polymer ?
#
loop_
_entity_poly.entity_id
_entity_poly.type
_entity_poly.pdbx_seq_one_letter_code
_entity_poly.pdbx_strand_id
1 'polypeptide(L)'
;MKTTKGGKVMNPTDAYRKQISQERNKASLIHILLFVNKKERQKVREVGILKKDPEQIKEQIRKLDMSKAEGALDKARKHKKRQLEDTLKMVVKKRKEYDEKKKEQGEATTSVMFR
;
A
#
# COMPACT_ATOMS: atom_id res chain seq x y z
N MET A 1 -40.51 17.73 -3.86
CA MET A 1 -40.97 16.42 -4.40
C MET A 1 -40.12 16.04 -5.60
N LYS A 2 -39.76 14.75 -5.77
CA LYS A 2 -38.98 14.30 -6.93
C LYS A 2 -39.86 14.38 -8.20
N THR A 3 -39.40 15.08 -9.22
CA THR A 3 -40.08 15.21 -10.52
C THR A 3 -39.39 14.37 -11.58
N THR A 4 -40.14 13.98 -12.61
CA THR A 4 -39.61 13.33 -13.81
C THR A 4 -38.86 14.36 -14.67
N LYS A 5 -38.06 13.91 -15.66
CA LYS A 5 -37.33 14.81 -16.56
C LYS A 5 -38.25 15.77 -17.35
N GLY A 6 -39.54 15.46 -17.44
CA GLY A 6 -40.58 16.32 -18.04
C GLY A 6 -41.41 17.13 -17.04
N GLY A 7 -40.95 17.32 -15.80
CA GLY A 7 -41.59 18.19 -14.80
C GLY A 7 -42.78 17.59 -14.05
N LYS A 8 -43.35 16.46 -14.51
CA LYS A 8 -44.44 15.77 -13.80
C LYS A 8 -43.95 15.16 -12.48
N VAL A 9 -44.78 15.21 -11.43
CA VAL A 9 -44.50 14.60 -10.13
C VAL A 9 -44.30 13.09 -10.31
N MET A 10 -43.22 12.54 -9.76
CA MET A 10 -42.88 11.12 -9.91
C MET A 10 -43.78 10.24 -9.04
N ASN A 11 -44.17 9.07 -9.55
CA ASN A 11 -44.89 8.05 -8.78
C ASN A 11 -44.08 7.69 -7.51
N PRO A 12 -44.70 7.67 -6.31
CA PRO A 12 -44.03 7.29 -5.06
C PRO A 12 -43.26 5.97 -5.14
N THR A 13 -43.81 4.95 -5.82
CA THR A 13 -43.17 3.63 -5.99
C THR A 13 -41.92 3.71 -6.86
N ASP A 14 -41.97 4.45 -7.96
CA ASP A 14 -40.80 4.67 -8.84
C ASP A 14 -39.74 5.54 -8.17
N ALA A 15 -40.16 6.51 -7.36
CA ALA A 15 -39.27 7.33 -6.56
C ALA A 15 -38.49 6.48 -5.54
N TYR A 16 -39.13 5.48 -4.94
CA TYR A 16 -38.51 4.52 -4.03
C TYR A 16 -37.53 3.57 -4.75
N ARG A 17 -37.93 2.98 -5.89
CA ARG A 17 -37.03 2.14 -6.71
C ARG A 17 -35.79 2.90 -7.18
N LYS A 18 -35.98 4.14 -7.62
CA LYS A 18 -34.88 5.03 -8.04
C LYS A 18 -33.96 5.37 -6.87
N GLN A 19 -34.50 5.54 -5.66
CA GLN A 19 -33.69 5.77 -4.46
C GLN A 19 -32.83 4.56 -4.10
N ILE A 20 -33.39 3.34 -4.10
CA ILE A 20 -32.62 2.11 -3.86
C ILE A 20 -31.49 1.97 -4.88
N SER A 21 -31.77 2.23 -6.17
CA SER A 21 -30.75 2.20 -7.22
C SER A 21 -29.65 3.24 -6.98
N GLN A 22 -30.02 4.46 -6.59
CA GLN A 22 -29.06 5.51 -6.25
C GLN A 22 -28.22 5.15 -5.03
N GLU A 23 -28.81 4.60 -3.97
CA GLU A 23 -28.09 4.14 -2.78
C GLU A 23 -27.14 2.99 -3.10
N ARG A 24 -27.58 2.00 -3.90
CA ARG A 24 -26.71 0.92 -4.39
C ARG A 24 -25.53 1.45 -5.20
N ASN A 25 -25.77 2.41 -6.09
CA ASN A 25 -24.72 3.02 -6.90
C ASN A 25 -23.74 3.84 -6.05
N LYS A 26 -24.25 4.61 -5.06
CA LYS A 26 -23.40 5.31 -4.09
C LYS A 26 -22.55 4.34 -3.28
N ALA A 27 -23.12 3.25 -2.77
CA ALA A 27 -22.40 2.21 -2.05
C ALA A 27 -21.30 1.57 -2.93
N SER A 28 -21.62 1.27 -4.20
CA SER A 28 -20.65 0.77 -5.18
C SER A 28 -19.50 1.75 -5.42
N LEU A 29 -19.81 3.05 -5.62
CA LEU A 29 -18.80 4.10 -5.79
C LEU A 29 -17.91 4.25 -4.54
N ILE A 30 -18.49 4.21 -3.34
CA ILE A 30 -17.74 4.23 -2.08
C ILE A 30 -16.79 3.02 -2.01
N HIS A 31 -17.27 1.83 -2.34
CA HIS A 31 -16.45 0.62 -2.36
C HIS A 31 -15.27 0.74 -3.34
N ILE A 32 -15.52 1.25 -4.55
CA ILE A 32 -14.48 1.52 -5.55
C ILE A 32 -13.46 2.53 -5.00
N LEU A 33 -13.92 3.64 -4.42
CA LEU A 33 -13.06 4.67 -3.83
C LEU A 33 -12.20 4.12 -2.68
N LEU A 34 -12.77 3.30 -1.81
CA LEU A 34 -12.05 2.64 -0.71
C LEU A 34 -10.97 1.70 -1.25
N PHE A 35 -11.28 0.94 -2.30
CA PHE A 35 -10.33 0.05 -2.95
C PHE A 35 -9.17 0.81 -3.60
N VAL A 36 -9.46 1.89 -4.33
CA VAL A 36 -8.44 2.76 -4.94
C VAL A 36 -7.58 3.41 -3.85
N ASN A 37 -8.19 3.96 -2.80
CA ASN A 37 -7.46 4.53 -1.67
C ASN A 37 -6.57 3.50 -0.96
N LYS A 38 -7.04 2.25 -0.81
CA LYS A 38 -6.24 1.16 -0.24
C LYS A 38 -5.00 0.89 -1.09
N LYS A 39 -5.15 0.86 -2.42
CA LYS A 39 -4.03 0.70 -3.36
C LYS A 39 -3.05 1.87 -3.29
N GLU A 40 -3.53 3.11 -3.27
CA GLU A 40 -2.66 4.28 -3.14
C GLU A 40 -1.88 4.29 -1.81
N ARG A 41 -2.54 3.94 -0.70
CA ARG A 41 -1.85 3.76 0.59
C ARG A 41 -0.78 2.68 0.54
N GLN A 42 -1.04 1.58 -0.17
CA GLN A 42 -0.03 0.53 -0.36
C GLN A 42 1.17 1.05 -1.15
N LYS A 43 0.96 1.76 -2.26
CA LYS A 43 2.05 2.37 -3.05
C LYS A 43 2.88 3.35 -2.22
N VAL A 44 2.22 4.24 -1.47
CA VAL A 44 2.91 5.19 -0.58
C VAL A 44 3.76 4.45 0.47
N ARG A 45 3.23 3.37 1.06
CA ARG A 45 3.99 2.52 2.00
C ARG A 45 5.20 1.87 1.33
N GLU A 46 5.05 1.34 0.11
CA GLU A 46 6.15 0.73 -0.63
C GLU A 46 7.28 1.72 -0.93
N VAL A 47 6.93 2.92 -1.42
CA VAL A 47 7.90 4.01 -1.65
C VAL A 47 8.58 4.42 -0.35
N GLY A 48 7.82 4.53 0.75
CA GLY A 48 8.35 4.84 2.07
C GLY A 48 9.35 3.79 2.58
N ILE A 49 9.16 2.51 2.24
CA ILE A 49 10.11 1.43 2.57
C ILE A 49 11.37 1.55 1.71
N LEU A 50 11.24 1.79 0.40
CA LEU A 50 12.38 1.91 -0.51
C LEU A 50 13.32 3.08 -0.17
N LYS A 51 12.74 4.19 0.33
CA LYS A 51 13.50 5.36 0.78
C LYS A 51 14.34 5.11 2.05
N LYS A 52 14.06 4.05 2.81
CA LYS A 52 14.88 3.70 3.98
C LYS A 52 16.22 3.14 3.52
N ASP A 53 17.27 3.56 4.20
CA ASP A 53 18.62 3.05 3.95
C ASP A 53 18.85 1.75 4.75
N PRO A 54 19.06 0.59 4.10
CA PRO A 54 19.34 -0.66 4.79
C PRO A 54 20.65 -0.63 5.58
N GLU A 55 21.64 0.18 5.18
CA GLU A 55 22.92 0.25 5.90
C GLU A 55 22.75 0.94 7.26
N GLN A 56 21.97 2.01 7.32
CA GLN A 56 21.62 2.67 8.58
C GLN A 56 20.88 1.71 9.54
N ILE A 57 19.99 0.87 9.02
CA ILE A 57 19.27 -0.12 9.84
C ILE A 57 20.23 -1.19 10.36
N LYS A 58 21.15 -1.69 9.53
CA LYS A 58 22.20 -2.64 9.94
C LYS A 58 23.09 -2.05 11.02
N GLU A 59 23.46 -0.77 10.90
CA GLU A 59 24.29 -0.10 11.90
C GLU A 59 23.58 0.03 13.26
N GLN A 60 22.27 0.34 13.25
CA GLN A 60 21.46 0.35 14.46
C GLN A 60 21.36 -1.03 15.11
N ILE A 61 21.25 -2.09 14.32
CA ILE A 61 21.28 -3.48 14.83
C ILE A 61 22.65 -3.78 15.45
N ARG A 62 23.75 -3.42 14.78
CA ARG A 62 25.11 -3.59 15.32
C ARG A 62 25.31 -2.87 16.64
N LYS A 63 24.82 -1.63 16.76
CA LYS A 63 24.85 -0.88 18.03
C LYS A 63 24.11 -1.62 19.15
N LEU A 64 22.93 -2.17 18.86
CA LEU A 64 22.17 -2.98 19.82
C LEU A 64 22.87 -4.29 20.19
N ASP A 65 23.60 -4.91 19.26
CA ASP A 65 24.36 -6.12 19.51
C ASP A 65 25.64 -5.87 20.31
N MET A 66 26.32 -4.73 20.10
CA MET A 66 27.45 -4.32 20.93
C MET A 66 27.00 -4.06 22.38
N SER A 67 25.87 -3.38 22.58
CA SER A 67 25.30 -3.19 23.93
C SER A 67 24.82 -4.50 24.58
N LYS A 68 24.61 -5.58 23.81
CA LYS A 68 24.31 -6.91 24.35
C LYS A 68 25.56 -7.59 24.92
N ALA A 69 26.72 -7.36 24.30
CA ALA A 69 28.00 -7.92 24.75
C ALA A 69 28.42 -7.37 26.13
N GLU A 70 27.92 -6.20 26.52
CA GLU A 70 28.11 -5.57 27.83
C GLU A 70 27.17 -6.11 28.93
N GLY A 71 26.36 -7.13 28.64
CA GLY A 71 25.72 -7.98 29.67
C GLY A 71 24.26 -7.70 30.00
N ALA A 72 23.61 -6.66 29.44
CA ALA A 72 22.19 -6.40 29.69
C ALA A 72 21.44 -5.84 28.47
N LEU A 73 20.80 -6.73 27.69
CA LEU A 73 19.78 -6.32 26.74
C LEU A 73 18.40 -6.40 27.40
N ASP A 74 17.85 -5.24 27.78
CA ASP A 74 16.49 -5.15 28.31
C ASP A 74 15.44 -5.63 27.28
N LYS A 75 14.22 -5.95 27.75
CA LYS A 75 13.12 -6.46 26.90
C LYS A 75 12.76 -5.48 25.78
N ALA A 76 12.88 -4.17 26.01
CA ALA A 76 12.58 -3.14 25.03
C ALA A 76 13.63 -3.10 23.90
N ARG A 77 14.91 -3.26 24.23
CA ARG A 77 16.02 -3.36 23.26
C ARG A 77 15.92 -4.64 22.43
N LYS A 78 15.55 -5.78 23.02
CA LYS A 78 15.25 -7.02 22.28
C LYS A 78 14.11 -6.81 21.27
N HIS A 79 13.04 -6.13 21.69
CA HIS A 79 11.91 -5.84 20.81
C HIS A 79 12.30 -4.86 19.69
N LYS A 80 13.06 -3.81 20.00
CA LYS A 80 13.58 -2.84 19.02
C LYS A 80 14.49 -3.52 18.00
N LYS A 81 15.37 -4.43 18.44
CA LYS A 81 16.22 -5.23 17.54
C LYS A 81 15.35 -6.03 16.55
N ARG A 82 14.34 -6.75 17.05
CA ARG A 82 13.42 -7.53 16.19
C ARG A 82 12.68 -6.66 15.18
N GLN A 83 12.20 -5.48 15.59
CA GLN A 83 11.56 -4.53 14.66
C GLN A 83 12.51 -4.03 13.57
N LEU A 84 13.78 -3.78 13.92
CA LEU A 84 14.80 -3.36 12.95
C LEU A 84 15.16 -4.50 11.99
N GLU A 85 15.28 -5.73 12.47
CA GLU A 85 15.49 -6.92 11.63
C GLU A 85 14.33 -7.15 10.65
N ASP A 86 13.08 -7.05 11.12
CA ASP A 86 11.88 -7.18 10.29
C ASP A 86 11.83 -6.05 9.24
N THR A 87 12.18 -4.82 9.63
CA THR A 87 12.27 -3.68 8.71
C THR A 87 13.35 -3.89 7.67
N LEU A 88 14.54 -4.36 8.06
CA LEU A 88 15.65 -4.65 7.15
C LEU A 88 15.24 -5.72 6.13
N LYS A 89 14.58 -6.78 6.57
CA LYS A 89 14.08 -7.85 5.70
C LYS A 89 13.09 -7.33 4.66
N MET A 90 12.15 -6.46 5.08
CA MET A 90 11.21 -5.82 4.15
C MET A 90 11.91 -4.91 3.13
N VAL A 91 12.86 -4.09 3.56
CA VAL A 91 13.63 -3.19 2.68
C VAL A 91 14.43 -3.98 1.65
N VAL A 92 15.18 -4.99 2.09
CA VAL A 92 16.00 -5.83 1.19
C VAL A 92 15.10 -6.58 0.19
N LYS A 93 13.99 -7.16 0.65
CA LYS A 93 13.03 -7.84 -0.24
C LYS A 93 12.47 -6.89 -1.29
N LYS A 94 12.04 -5.69 -0.89
CA LYS A 94 11.47 -4.70 -1.82
C LYS A 94 12.49 -4.13 -2.80
N ARG A 95 13.74 -3.95 -2.40
CA ARG A 95 14.82 -3.54 -3.32
C ARG A 95 15.08 -4.63 -4.36
N LYS A 96 15.17 -5.90 -3.96
CA LYS A 96 15.30 -7.03 -4.90
C LYS A 96 14.14 -7.10 -5.90
N GLU A 97 12.89 -7.03 -5.42
CA GLU A 97 11.70 -7.02 -6.29
C GLU A 97 11.72 -5.83 -7.27
N TYR A 98 12.24 -4.68 -6.86
CA TYR A 98 12.34 -3.50 -7.72
C TYR A 98 13.44 -3.65 -8.78
N ASP A 99 14.58 -4.21 -8.42
CA ASP A 99 15.69 -4.48 -9.34
C ASP A 99 15.31 -5.57 -10.36
N GLU A 100 14.61 -6.62 -9.94
CA GLU A 100 14.06 -7.66 -10.82
C GLU A 100 13.06 -7.07 -11.82
N LYS A 101 12.11 -6.24 -11.36
CA LYS A 101 11.18 -5.55 -12.26
C LYS A 101 11.88 -4.63 -13.26
N LYS A 102 12.95 -3.95 -12.86
CA LYS A 102 13.75 -3.14 -13.77
C LYS A 102 14.46 -3.97 -14.83
N LYS A 103 14.98 -5.15 -14.46
CA LYS A 103 15.60 -6.08 -15.41
C LYS A 103 14.58 -6.65 -16.39
N GLU A 104 13.43 -7.11 -15.91
CA GLU A 104 12.35 -7.61 -16.76
C GLU A 104 11.83 -6.53 -17.74
N GLN A 105 11.71 -5.27 -17.28
CA GLN A 105 11.36 -4.16 -18.16
C GLN A 105 12.47 -3.84 -19.18
N GLY A 106 13.73 -3.91 -18.77
CA GLY A 106 14.88 -3.73 -19.67
C GLY A 106 14.94 -4.81 -20.76
N GLU A 107 14.71 -6.07 -20.40
CA GLU A 107 14.66 -7.22 -21.32
C GLU A 107 13.43 -7.17 -22.24
N ALA A 108 12.27 -6.74 -21.74
CA ALA A 108 11.08 -6.56 -22.56
C ALA A 108 11.24 -5.42 -23.60
N THR A 109 11.98 -4.37 -23.27
CA THR A 109 12.18 -3.23 -24.18
C THR A 109 13.16 -3.57 -25.30
N THR A 110 14.19 -4.39 -25.02
CA THR A 110 15.15 -4.84 -26.05
C THR A 110 14.58 -5.94 -26.96
N SER A 111 13.68 -6.79 -26.45
CA SER A 111 13.02 -7.85 -27.24
C SER A 111 12.10 -7.33 -28.35
N VAL A 112 11.59 -6.11 -28.28
CA VAL A 112 10.63 -5.56 -29.27
C VAL A 112 11.34 -4.82 -30.41
N MET A 113 12.63 -4.51 -30.29
CA MET A 113 13.37 -3.74 -31.31
C MET A 113 13.98 -4.59 -32.44
N PHE A 114 13.86 -5.92 -32.41
CA PHE A 114 14.31 -6.80 -33.49
C PHE A 114 13.18 -7.72 -33.95
N ARG A 115 12.38 -7.26 -34.91
CA ARG A 115 11.58 -8.09 -35.83
C ARG A 115 11.21 -7.32 -37.09
#